data_AF-A0A349JZ89-F1
#
_entry.id   AF-A0A349JZ89-F1
#
_cell.length_a   1.000
_cell.length_b   1.000
_cell.length_c   1.000
_cell.angle_alpha   90.00
_cell.angle_beta   90.00
_cell.angle_gamma   90.00
#
_symmetry.space_group_name_H-M   'P 1'
#
loop_
_entity.id
_entity.type
_entity.pdbx_description
1 polymer ?
#
loop_
_entity_poly.entity_id
_entity_poly.type
_entity_poly.pdbx_seq_one_letter_code
_entity_poly.pdbx_strand_id
1 'polypeptide(L)'
;WFLIGSRDDQVEAAVLIDSTDAAGLAYLQTQLQFLTVMLKSQEGVPPAWLELMSALKVEAKDHWMTAKVGVPREKAAGLLRSLGPLFQTEAKQPTPAE
;
A
#
# COMPACT_ATOMS: atom_id res chain seq x y z
N TRP A 1 -11.89 -6.19 4.96
CA TRP A 1 -11.00 -6.52 6.10
C TRP A 1 -9.55 -6.17 5.75
N PHE A 2 -8.77 -5.68 6.71
CA PHE A 2 -7.34 -5.39 6.52
C PHE A 2 -6.52 -6.23 7.51
N LEU A 3 -5.50 -6.92 7.03
CA LEU A 3 -4.70 -7.85 7.84
C LEU A 3 -3.22 -7.63 7.52
N ILE A 4 -2.42 -7.37 8.54
CA ILE A 4 -0.96 -7.31 8.44
C ILE A 4 -0.41 -8.53 9.14
N GLY A 5 0.45 -9.28 8.46
CA GLY A 5 1.13 -10.44 8.99
C GLY A 5 2.59 -10.50 8.54
N SER A 6 3.39 -11.33 9.19
CA SER A 6 4.71 -11.70 8.71
C SER A 6 4.69 -13.17 8.29
N ARG A 7 5.28 -13.48 7.13
CA ARG A 7 5.46 -14.83 6.64
C ARG A 7 6.90 -14.99 6.19
N ASP A 8 7.60 -15.99 6.71
CA ASP A 8 9.01 -16.24 6.43
C ASP A 8 9.86 -14.97 6.68
N ASP A 9 10.58 -14.47 5.66
CA ASP A 9 11.39 -13.26 5.69
C ASP A 9 10.64 -12.00 5.21
N GLN A 10 9.33 -12.10 4.95
CA GLN A 10 8.50 -11.03 4.41
C GLN A 10 7.47 -10.50 5.41
N VAL A 11 7.19 -9.21 5.29
CA VAL A 11 6.03 -8.57 5.91
C VAL A 11 4.98 -8.41 4.81
N GLU A 12 3.79 -8.94 5.07
CA GLU A 12 2.65 -8.91 4.15
C GLU A 12 1.51 -8.06 4.72
N ALA A 13 0.92 -7.21 3.90
CA ALA A 13 -0.35 -6.54 4.19
C ALA A 13 -1.39 -6.99 3.16
N ALA A 14 -2.57 -7.37 3.63
CA ALA A 14 -3.67 -7.87 2.82
C ALA A 14 -4.94 -7.05 3.05
N VAL A 15 -5.61 -6.63 1.98
CA VAL A 15 -6.97 -6.12 1.99
C VAL A 15 -7.87 -7.16 1.34
N LEU A 16 -8.92 -7.58 2.05
CA LEU A 16 -10.01 -8.39 1.50
C LEU A 16 -11.26 -7.52 1.33
N ILE A 17 -11.82 -7.56 0.12
CA ILE A 17 -13.06 -6.90 -0.25
C ILE A 17 -14.06 -7.98 -0.67
N ASP A 18 -15.20 -8.00 0.01
CA ASP A 18 -16.37 -8.80 -0.36
C ASP A 18 -17.38 -7.87 -1.03
N SER A 19 -17.82 -8.20 -2.25
CA SER A 19 -18.83 -7.44 -2.96
C SER A 19 -19.64 -8.32 -3.92
N THR A 20 -20.95 -8.09 -3.95
CA THR A 20 -21.86 -8.70 -4.93
C THR A 20 -21.84 -8.01 -6.29
N ASP A 21 -21.19 -6.84 -6.40
CA ASP A 21 -21.00 -6.13 -7.66
C ASP A 21 -19.73 -6.63 -8.38
N ALA A 22 -19.92 -7.65 -9.22
CA ALA A 22 -18.83 -8.25 -10.00
C ALA A 22 -18.19 -7.28 -11.00
N ALA A 23 -18.96 -6.34 -11.56
CA ALA A 23 -18.44 -5.37 -12.52
C ALA A 23 -17.56 -4.32 -11.83
N GLY A 24 -18.00 -3.82 -10.67
CA GLY A 24 -17.20 -2.95 -9.81
C GLY A 24 -15.91 -3.60 -9.33
N LEU A 25 -15.96 -4.89 -8.93
CA LEU A 25 -14.76 -5.65 -8.55
C LEU A 25 -13.77 -5.81 -9.70
N ALA A 26 -14.24 -6.15 -10.90
CA ALA A 26 -13.39 -6.29 -12.09
C ALA A 26 -12.75 -4.95 -12.50
N TYR A 27 -13.52 -3.85 -12.42
CA TYR A 27 -12.99 -2.50 -12.65
C TYR A 27 -11.89 -2.15 -11.64
N LEU A 28 -12.16 -2.37 -10.35
CA LEU A 28 -11.19 -2.09 -9.29
C LEU A 28 -9.91 -2.94 -9.42
N GLN A 29 -10.03 -4.24 -9.72
CA GLN A 29 -8.89 -5.10 -10.00
C GLN A 29 -8.03 -4.55 -11.13
N THR A 30 -8.67 -4.13 -12.22
CA THR A 30 -8.00 -3.54 -13.38
C THR A 30 -7.26 -2.25 -12.99
N GLN A 31 -7.92 -1.35 -12.25
CA GLN A 31 -7.29 -0.09 -11.80
C GLN A 31 -6.07 -0.34 -10.89
N LEU A 32 -6.18 -1.30 -9.96
CA LEU A 32 -5.07 -1.65 -9.06
C LEU A 32 -3.87 -2.24 -9.80
N GLN A 33 -4.09 -3.00 -10.87
CA GLN A 33 -3.01 -3.51 -11.73
C GLN A 33 -2.32 -2.37 -12.53
N PHE A 34 -3.08 -1.36 -12.96
CA PHE A 34 -2.52 -0.20 -13.67
C PHE A 34 -1.84 0.83 -12.76
N LEU A 35 -2.13 0.81 -11.46
CA LEU A 35 -1.60 1.78 -10.49
C LEU A 35 -0.07 1.86 -10.49
N THR A 36 0.63 0.72 -10.64
CA THR A 36 2.10 0.68 -10.74
C THR A 36 2.63 1.37 -12.00
N VAL A 37 1.93 1.22 -13.14
CA VAL A 37 2.29 1.88 -14.40
C VAL A 37 2.08 3.39 -14.29
N MET A 38 0.94 3.80 -13.72
CA MET A 38 0.65 5.21 -13.44
C MET A 38 1.72 5.85 -12.55
N LEU A 39 2.10 5.19 -11.45
CA LEU A 39 3.11 5.73 -10.53
C LEU A 39 4.49 5.84 -11.17
N LYS A 40 4.87 4.90 -12.05
CA LYS A 40 6.13 5.01 -12.81
C LYS A 40 6.14 6.17 -13.80
N SER A 41 4.98 6.64 -14.23
CA SER A 41 4.86 7.76 -15.17
C SER A 41 4.89 9.14 -14.50
N GLN A 42 4.81 9.19 -13.17
CA GLN A 42 4.83 10.45 -12.42
C GLN A 42 6.25 10.82 -11.98
N GLU A 43 6.61 12.09 -12.17
CA GLU A 43 7.86 12.64 -11.66
C GLU A 43 7.79 12.81 -10.14
N GLY A 44 8.90 12.53 -9.45
CA GLY A 44 9.01 12.70 -7.99
C GLY A 44 8.44 11.57 -7.15
N VAL A 45 8.02 10.45 -7.75
CA VAL A 45 7.57 9.28 -6.97
C VAL A 45 8.76 8.64 -6.25
N PRO A 46 8.69 8.45 -4.92
CA PRO A 46 9.79 7.84 -4.18
C PRO A 46 10.04 6.40 -4.65
N PRO A 47 11.32 5.98 -4.82
CA PRO A 47 11.65 4.62 -5.28
C PRO A 47 11.00 3.52 -4.44
N ALA A 48 10.88 3.74 -3.13
CA ALA A 48 10.26 2.79 -2.21
C ALA A 48 8.76 2.54 -2.52
N TRP A 49 8.05 3.53 -3.06
CA TRP A 49 6.65 3.39 -3.48
C TRP A 49 6.55 2.57 -4.77
N LEU A 50 7.48 2.75 -5.71
CA LEU A 50 7.56 1.93 -6.91
C LEU A 50 7.84 0.47 -6.58
N GLU A 51 8.75 0.21 -5.62
CA GLU A 51 9.03 -1.15 -5.15
C GLU A 51 7.80 -1.78 -4.48
N LEU A 52 7.14 -1.04 -3.59
CA LEU A 52 5.98 -1.54 -2.85
C LEU A 52 4.80 -1.87 -3.78
N MET A 53 4.59 -1.03 -4.80
CA MET A 53 3.57 -1.25 -5.82
C MET A 53 3.94 -2.36 -6.80
N SER A 54 5.22 -2.59 -7.06
CA SER A 54 5.69 -3.76 -7.82
C SER A 54 5.50 -5.07 -7.05
N ALA A 55 5.40 -4.99 -5.71
CA ALA A 55 5.10 -6.12 -4.84
C ALA A 55 3.60 -6.36 -4.62
N LEU A 56 2.73 -5.51 -5.17
CA LEU A 56 1.29 -5.67 -5.10
C LEU A 56 0.84 -6.86 -5.96
N LYS A 57 0.14 -7.80 -5.34
CA LYS A 57 -0.54 -8.92 -5.99
C LYS A 57 -2.04 -8.80 -5.75
N VAL A 58 -2.82 -8.81 -6.83
CA VAL A 58 -4.29 -8.74 -6.77
C VAL A 58 -4.87 -10.04 -7.30
N GLU A 59 -5.65 -10.71 -6.47
CA GLU A 59 -6.36 -11.96 -6.77
C GLU A 59 -7.86 -11.70 -6.63
N ALA A 60 -8.65 -12.05 -7.64
CA ALA A 60 -10.10 -12.01 -7.57
C ALA A 60 -10.65 -13.44 -7.71
N LYS A 61 -11.58 -13.80 -6.82
CA LYS A 61 -12.28 -15.09 -6.84
C LYS A 61 -13.72 -14.89 -6.38
N ASP A 62 -14.67 -15.19 -7.24
CA ASP A 62 -16.11 -15.02 -6.99
C ASP A 62 -16.45 -13.57 -6.58
N HIS A 63 -17.02 -13.37 -5.40
CA HIS A 63 -17.37 -12.07 -4.80
C HIS A 63 -16.22 -11.47 -3.98
N TRP A 64 -15.06 -12.11 -3.97
CA TRP A 64 -13.91 -11.69 -3.18
C TRP A 64 -12.80 -11.13 -4.05
N MET A 65 -12.22 -10.01 -3.62
CA MET A 65 -10.94 -9.53 -4.10
C MET A 65 -9.95 -9.41 -2.94
N THR A 66 -8.75 -9.93 -3.15
CA THR A 66 -7.66 -9.87 -2.21
C THR A 66 -6.49 -9.12 -2.84
N ALA A 67 -6.04 -8.04 -2.19
CA ALA A 67 -4.86 -7.29 -2.57
C ALA A 67 -3.78 -7.50 -1.50
N LYS A 68 -2.64 -8.09 -1.87
CA LYS A 68 -1.52 -8.39 -0.98
C LYS A 68 -0.27 -7.63 -1.40
N VAL A 69 0.44 -7.08 -0.44
CA VAL A 69 1.76 -6.47 -0.66
C VAL A 69 2.74 -7.19 0.25
N GLY A 70 3.70 -7.91 -0.32
CA GLY A 70 4.76 -8.60 0.42
C GLY A 70 6.12 -7.98 0.16
N VAL A 71 6.81 -7.51 1.20
CA VAL A 71 8.16 -6.95 1.09
C VAL A 71 9.11 -7.59 2.11
N PRO A 72 10.41 -7.77 1.79
CA PRO A 72 11.40 -8.25 2.74
C PRO A 72 11.41 -7.41 4.02
N ARG A 73 11.60 -8.03 5.18
CA ARG A 73 11.52 -7.36 6.49
C ARG A 73 12.42 -6.12 6.60
N GLU A 74 13.63 -6.18 6.06
CA GLU A 74 14.56 -5.04 6.04
C GLU A 74 14.00 -3.86 5.22
N LYS A 75 13.37 -4.16 4.07
CA LYS A 75 12.73 -3.16 3.21
C LYS A 75 11.46 -2.60 3.84
N ALA A 76 10.64 -3.43 4.49
CA ALA A 76 9.51 -2.97 5.29
C ALA A 76 9.96 -1.97 6.37
N ALA A 77 11.03 -2.28 7.10
CA ALA A 77 11.58 -1.37 8.10
C ALA A 77 12.08 -0.06 7.47
N GLY A 78 12.74 -0.12 6.31
CA GLY A 78 13.15 1.06 5.55
C GLY A 78 11.96 1.92 5.10
N LEU A 79 10.91 1.31 4.54
CA LEU A 79 9.70 1.98 4.11
C LEU A 79 8.98 2.63 5.30
N LEU A 80 8.75 1.91 6.39
CA LEU A 80 8.10 2.44 7.58
C LEU A 80 8.85 3.64 8.16
N ARG A 81 10.19 3.60 8.16
CA ARG A 81 11.01 4.77 8.55
C ARG A 81 10.84 5.94 7.59
N SER A 82 10.74 5.68 6.28
CA SER A 82 10.52 6.73 5.26
C SER A 82 9.12 7.36 5.35
N LEU A 83 8.14 6.62 5.87
CA LEU A 83 6.79 7.13 6.14
C LEU A 83 6.69 7.90 7.46
N GLY A 84 7.64 7.69 8.39
CA GLY A 84 7.68 8.36 9.70
C GLY A 84 7.48 9.89 9.62
N PRO A 85 8.16 10.62 8.73
CA PRO A 85 7.94 12.05 8.53
C PRO A 85 6.53 12.42 8.01
N LEU A 86 5.85 11.54 7.27
CA LEU A 86 4.49 11.79 6.77
C LEU A 86 3.44 11.70 7.88
N PHE A 87 3.69 10.89 8.91
CA PHE A 87 2.86 10.80 10.11
C PHE A 87 3.24 11.82 11.19
N GLN A 88 4.31 12.59 10.99
CA GLN A 88 4.64 13.77 11.80
C GLN A 88 3.92 15.00 11.25
N THR A 89 2.61 14.88 11.06
CA THR A 89 1.76 16.06 10.89
C THR A 89 1.47 16.62 12.28
N GLU A 90 2.11 17.76 12.56
CA GLU A 90 1.86 18.68 13.68
C GLU A 90 2.23 18.23 15.11
N ALA A 91 3.49 18.43 15.47
CA ALA A 91 3.86 18.73 16.84
C ALA A 91 4.91 19.85 16.88
N LYS A 92 4.47 21.10 16.71
CA LYS A 92 4.96 22.31 17.39
C LYS A 92 4.39 23.57 16.73
N GLN A 93 3.29 24.09 17.29
CA GLN A 93 3.15 25.53 17.40
C GLN A 93 3.98 25.96 18.62
N PRO A 94 5.03 26.78 18.48
CA PRO A 94 5.56 27.48 19.64
C PRO A 94 4.54 28.54 20.05
N THR A 95 3.96 28.40 21.23
CA THR A 95 3.23 29.50 21.87
C THR A 95 4.23 30.64 22.09
N PRO A 96 3.96 31.88 21.62
CA PRO A 96 4.75 33.03 22.04
C PRO A 96 4.58 33.20 23.55
N ALA A 97 5.69 33.41 24.24
CA ALA A 97 5.66 33.80 25.64
C ALA A 97 5.14 35.23 25.75
N GLU A 98 4.06 35.41 26.51
CA GLU A 98 3.72 36.66 27.22
C GLU A 98 3.25 36.32 28.64
#